data_AF-A0A0L0GDP9-F1
#
_entry.id   AF-A0A0L0GDP9-F1
#
_cell.length_a   1.000
_cell.length_b   1.000
_cell.length_c   1.000
_cell.angle_alpha   90.00
_cell.angle_beta   90.00
_cell.angle_gamma   90.00
#
_symmetry.space_group_name_H-M   'P 1'
#
loop_
_entity.id
_entity.type
_entity.pdbx_description
1 polymer ?
#
loop_
_entity_poly.entity_id
_entity_poly.type
_entity_poly.pdbx_seq_one_letter_code
_entity_poly.pdbx_strand_id
1 'polypeptide(L)'
;MSFKSQYKGRDEIFAQLLPAFEECFGNTALDRITERFGETYTLAHQAAKHLDLEVKRLGHGKEKQDAAEALLTYMRSDRCQNLLSGLTLFSRCHDDVVEEVCRSNIPSTLCKCVFLFSDLKPYLGSDAKKELQERQAVAGKLFGLLTNLVDRKAGLQELLQGNNNFTLLSRVTLSRSTNMNVIWRDGAMDVVVHMFKSSPGTKRKTRHVTLVRALQERQFMSNLIESVRRERTDVSFQMRSLRFAVELLTAVGAFSALLETDFVNAKGYEMIAKVVLSLDGELMLLRGGV
;
A
#
# COMPACT_ATOMS: atom_id res chain seq x y z
N MET A 1 2.19 21.88 35.13
CA MET A 1 2.32 20.76 34.16
C MET A 1 1.33 20.99 33.03
N SER A 2 1.80 21.13 31.79
CA SER A 2 0.98 21.55 30.64
C SER A 2 -0.05 20.47 30.25
N PHE A 3 -1.28 20.89 29.93
CA PHE A 3 -2.37 20.05 29.41
C PHE A 3 -1.92 19.06 28.31
N LYS A 4 -0.93 19.42 27.49
CA LYS A 4 -0.34 18.55 26.45
C LYS A 4 0.33 17.28 26.99
N SER A 5 0.86 17.31 28.22
CA SER A 5 1.52 16.15 28.86
C SER A 5 0.52 15.06 29.23
N GLN A 6 -0.67 15.45 29.70
CA GLN A 6 -1.69 14.53 30.19
C GLN A 6 -2.45 13.80 29.06
N TYR A 7 -2.53 14.39 27.86
CA TYR A 7 -3.09 13.71 26.68
C TYR A 7 -2.09 12.77 26.01
N LYS A 8 -0.79 13.13 26.00
CA LYS A 8 0.25 12.28 25.45
C LYS A 8 0.34 10.92 26.17
N GLY A 9 0.22 10.94 27.51
CA GLY A 9 0.16 9.71 28.31
C GLY A 9 -1.11 8.88 28.08
N ARG A 10 -2.26 9.52 27.81
CA ARG A 10 -3.52 8.80 27.53
C ARG A 10 -3.50 8.06 26.20
N ASP A 11 -2.96 8.67 25.15
CA ASP A 11 -2.84 8.02 23.84
C ASP A 11 -1.81 6.88 23.84
N GLU A 12 -0.79 6.98 24.69
CA GLU A 12 0.19 5.92 24.92
C GLU A 12 -0.45 4.73 25.65
N ILE A 13 -1.21 4.98 26.72
CA ILE A 13 -1.97 3.93 27.43
C ILE A 13 -2.98 3.27 26.48
N PHE A 14 -3.71 4.04 25.69
CA PHE A 14 -4.67 3.51 24.72
C PHE A 14 -4.02 2.50 23.76
N ALA A 15 -2.90 2.86 23.15
CA ALA A 15 -2.19 1.97 22.24
C ALA A 15 -1.60 0.73 22.95
N GLN A 16 -1.24 0.84 24.22
CA GLN A 16 -0.76 -0.29 25.03
C GLN A 16 -1.88 -1.28 25.41
N LEU A 17 -3.15 -0.87 25.38
CA LEU A 17 -4.28 -1.74 25.67
C LEU A 17 -4.76 -2.56 24.45
N LEU A 18 -4.39 -2.15 23.23
CA LEU A 18 -4.77 -2.85 22.01
C LEU A 18 -4.23 -4.29 21.89
N PRO A 19 -2.99 -4.60 22.33
CA PRO A 19 -2.52 -5.99 22.37
C PRO A 19 -3.36 -6.87 23.29
N ALA A 20 -3.80 -6.37 24.45
CA ALA A 20 -4.68 -7.12 25.35
C ALA A 20 -6.06 -7.36 24.69
N PHE A 21 -6.56 -6.39 23.95
CA PHE A 21 -7.77 -6.57 23.14
C PHE A 21 -7.57 -7.65 22.06
N GLU A 22 -6.45 -7.62 21.33
CA GLU A 22 -6.11 -8.63 20.32
C GLU A 22 -5.92 -10.02 20.93
N GLU A 23 -5.33 -10.14 22.13
CA GLU A 23 -5.19 -11.41 22.83
C GLU A 23 -6.57 -12.01 23.20
N CYS A 24 -7.49 -11.18 23.69
CA CYS A 24 -8.84 -11.59 24.03
C CYS A 24 -9.69 -11.99 22.80
N PHE A 25 -9.52 -11.28 21.67
CA PHE A 25 -10.45 -11.34 20.55
C PHE A 25 -9.87 -11.86 19.23
N GLY A 26 -8.55 -12.04 19.11
CA GLY A 26 -7.87 -12.40 17.87
C GLY A 26 -8.26 -13.77 17.31
N ASN A 27 -8.68 -14.69 18.19
CA ASN A 27 -9.22 -16.00 17.84
C ASN A 27 -10.76 -16.07 17.97
N THR A 28 -11.40 -14.97 18.34
CA THR A 28 -12.86 -14.90 18.39
C THR A 28 -13.38 -14.75 16.96
N ALA A 29 -14.47 -15.46 16.64
CA ALA A 29 -15.15 -15.26 15.36
C ALA A 29 -15.48 -13.77 15.19
N LEU A 30 -15.14 -13.19 14.04
CA LEU A 30 -15.11 -11.74 13.82
C LEU A 30 -16.47 -11.07 14.03
N ASP A 31 -17.54 -11.85 13.90
CA ASP A 31 -18.93 -11.49 14.16
C ASP A 31 -19.29 -11.39 15.65
N ARG A 32 -18.61 -12.17 16.49
CA ARG A 32 -18.86 -12.20 17.94
C ARG A 32 -18.08 -11.16 18.72
N ILE A 33 -17.12 -10.48 18.10
CA ILE A 33 -16.32 -9.44 18.77
C ILE A 33 -17.22 -8.28 19.20
N THR A 34 -18.09 -7.81 18.29
CA THR A 34 -19.04 -6.72 18.58
C THR A 34 -20.08 -7.09 19.62
N GLU A 35 -20.48 -8.36 19.69
CA GLU A 35 -21.42 -8.86 20.71
C GLU A 35 -20.79 -8.89 22.10
N ARG A 36 -19.51 -9.31 22.18
CA ARG A 36 -18.78 -9.41 23.45
C ARG A 36 -18.22 -8.07 23.93
N PHE A 37 -17.94 -7.17 23.00
CA PHE A 37 -17.42 -5.84 23.29
C PHE A 37 -18.23 -4.78 22.53
N GLY A 38 -19.30 -4.29 23.17
CA GLY A 38 -20.23 -3.32 22.55
C GLY A 38 -19.56 -2.03 22.06
N GLU A 39 -18.43 -1.66 22.67
CA GLU A 39 -17.66 -0.46 22.31
C GLU A 39 -16.69 -0.68 21.13
N THR A 40 -16.80 -1.79 20.40
CA THR A 40 -15.91 -2.10 19.26
C THR A 40 -15.88 -0.98 18.22
N TYR A 41 -17.03 -0.37 17.91
CA TYR A 41 -17.13 0.75 16.97
C TYR A 41 -16.35 1.97 17.45
N THR A 42 -16.58 2.39 18.69
CA THR A 42 -15.89 3.51 19.34
C THR A 42 -14.37 3.27 19.37
N LEU A 43 -13.96 2.06 19.74
CA LEU A 43 -12.55 1.67 19.83
C LEU A 43 -11.87 1.70 18.45
N ALA A 44 -12.53 1.16 17.42
CA ALA A 44 -12.03 1.17 16.05
C ALA A 44 -11.87 2.61 15.52
N HIS A 45 -12.88 3.46 15.73
CA HIS A 45 -12.82 4.87 15.35
C HIS A 45 -11.68 5.61 16.06
N GLN A 46 -11.52 5.41 17.37
CA GLN A 46 -10.46 6.06 18.14
C GLN A 46 -9.08 5.60 17.67
N ALA A 47 -8.84 4.30 17.52
CA ALA A 47 -7.56 3.77 17.02
C ALA A 47 -7.21 4.34 15.65
N ALA A 48 -8.21 4.42 14.76
CA ALA A 48 -8.04 4.95 13.42
C ALA A 48 -7.72 6.46 13.45
N LYS A 49 -8.46 7.24 14.24
CA LYS A 49 -8.23 8.67 14.43
C LYS A 49 -6.86 8.95 15.04
N HIS A 50 -6.40 8.15 16.00
CA HIS A 50 -5.07 8.31 16.60
C HIS A 50 -3.96 8.14 15.56
N LEU A 51 -4.03 7.11 14.72
CA LEU A 51 -3.05 6.90 13.66
C LEU A 51 -3.06 8.06 12.64
N ASP A 52 -4.24 8.47 12.16
CA ASP A 52 -4.38 9.56 11.20
C ASP A 52 -3.82 10.90 11.73
N LEU A 53 -4.18 11.27 12.96
CA LEU A 53 -3.71 12.50 13.58
C LEU A 53 -2.19 12.50 13.80
N GLU A 54 -1.62 11.38 14.24
CA GLU A 54 -0.18 11.29 14.49
C GLU A 54 0.61 11.33 13.19
N VAL A 55 0.14 10.68 12.11
CA VAL A 55 0.74 10.79 10.78
C VAL A 55 0.71 12.23 10.28
N LYS A 56 -0.44 12.90 10.38
CA LYS A 56 -0.58 14.32 9.99
C LYS A 56 0.36 15.21 10.80
N ARG A 57 0.44 15.00 12.12
CA ARG A 57 1.30 15.76 13.02
C ARG A 57 2.78 15.58 12.68
N LEU A 58 3.21 14.36 12.34
CA LEU A 58 4.60 14.06 12.01
C LEU A 58 5.02 14.59 10.64
N GLY A 59 4.10 14.69 9.69
CA GLY A 59 4.34 15.27 8.37
C GLY A 59 4.19 16.79 8.29
N HIS A 60 3.45 17.41 9.22
CA HIS A 60 3.13 18.84 9.15
C HIS A 60 4.36 19.75 9.26
N GLY A 61 4.51 20.66 8.29
CA GLY A 61 5.57 21.69 8.31
C GLY A 61 6.99 21.16 8.09
N LYS A 62 7.13 19.90 7.64
CA LYS A 62 8.43 19.28 7.37
C LYS A 62 8.69 19.14 5.87
N GLU A 63 9.97 19.16 5.52
CA GLU A 63 10.42 18.71 4.21
C GLU A 63 10.07 17.22 4.00
N LYS A 64 9.88 16.82 2.73
CA LYS A 64 9.38 15.49 2.36
C LYS A 64 10.20 14.36 3.00
N GLN A 65 11.52 14.50 3.03
CA GLN A 65 12.45 13.49 3.54
C GLN A 65 12.38 13.38 5.07
N ASP A 66 12.41 14.52 5.77
CA ASP A 66 12.31 14.57 7.24
C ASP A 66 10.96 14.05 7.73
N ALA A 67 9.89 14.30 6.95
CA ALA A 67 8.57 13.71 7.19
C ALA A 67 8.61 12.18 7.02
N ALA A 68 9.20 11.68 5.92
CA ALA A 68 9.30 10.25 5.65
C ALA A 68 10.11 9.51 6.74
N GLU A 69 11.25 10.05 7.16
CA GLU A 69 12.09 9.45 8.21
C GLU A 69 11.40 9.45 9.58
N ALA A 70 10.76 10.57 9.95
CA ALA A 70 10.01 10.66 11.20
C ALA A 70 8.81 9.70 11.24
N LEU A 71 8.09 9.58 10.12
CA LEU A 71 6.99 8.63 9.99
C LEU A 71 7.48 7.19 10.04
N LEU A 72 8.57 6.85 9.35
CA LEU A 72 9.11 5.49 9.39
C LEU A 72 9.56 5.11 10.80
N THR A 73 10.20 6.05 11.52
CA THR A 73 10.58 5.88 12.93
C THR A 73 9.37 5.65 13.82
N TYR A 74 8.31 6.46 13.65
CA TYR A 74 7.07 6.27 14.38
C TYR A 74 6.42 4.91 14.06
N MET A 75 6.37 4.51 12.80
CA MET A 75 5.81 3.23 12.39
C MET A 75 6.53 2.06 13.03
N ARG A 76 7.83 2.16 13.32
CA ARG A 76 8.61 1.13 14.02
C ARG A 76 8.37 1.08 15.53
N SER A 77 7.82 2.14 16.13
CA SER A 77 7.59 2.19 17.57
C SER A 77 6.54 1.16 18.00
N ASP A 78 6.72 0.56 19.19
CA ASP A 78 5.75 -0.38 19.77
C ASP A 78 4.34 0.19 19.81
N ARG A 79 4.24 1.49 20.13
CA ARG A 79 2.98 2.23 20.12
C ARG A 79 2.27 2.15 18.77
N CYS A 80 2.96 2.42 17.67
CA CYS A 80 2.36 2.36 16.34
C CYS A 80 2.11 0.90 15.92
N GLN A 81 3.03 -0.01 16.27
CA GLN A 81 2.89 -1.43 15.98
C GLN A 81 1.63 -2.02 16.62
N ASN A 82 1.31 -1.63 17.84
CA ASN A 82 0.08 -2.03 18.54
C ASN A 82 -1.17 -1.43 17.90
N LEU A 83 -1.11 -0.15 17.50
CA LEU A 83 -2.20 0.50 16.76
C LEU A 83 -2.49 -0.22 15.42
N LEU A 84 -1.46 -0.54 14.66
CA LEU A 84 -1.59 -1.24 13.38
C LEU A 84 -2.16 -2.66 13.56
N SER A 85 -1.76 -3.38 14.61
CA SER A 85 -2.34 -4.70 14.90
C SER A 85 -3.82 -4.61 15.26
N GLY A 86 -4.21 -3.68 16.15
CA GLY A 86 -5.62 -3.45 16.48
C GLY A 86 -6.45 -3.06 15.25
N LEU A 87 -5.95 -2.14 14.42
CA LEU A 87 -6.59 -1.76 13.15
C LEU A 87 -6.69 -2.94 12.17
N THR A 88 -5.70 -3.83 12.15
CA THR A 88 -5.73 -5.05 11.33
C THR A 88 -6.85 -5.98 11.79
N LEU A 89 -7.05 -6.15 13.09
CA LEU A 89 -8.21 -6.89 13.62
C LEU A 89 -9.53 -6.23 13.20
N PHE A 90 -9.67 -4.92 13.41
CA PHE A 90 -10.89 -4.19 13.03
C PHE A 90 -11.19 -4.24 11.53
N SER A 91 -10.16 -4.23 10.68
CA SER A 91 -10.33 -4.33 9.22
C SER A 91 -10.97 -5.65 8.75
N ARG A 92 -10.94 -6.67 9.61
CA ARG A 92 -11.52 -8.00 9.35
C ARG A 92 -12.93 -8.14 9.93
N CYS A 93 -13.35 -7.27 10.85
CA CYS A 93 -14.69 -7.28 11.45
C CYS A 93 -15.82 -6.98 10.43
N HIS A 94 -17.06 -6.89 10.91
CA HIS A 94 -18.23 -6.51 10.10
C HIS A 94 -18.07 -5.16 9.37
N ASP A 95 -18.84 -4.97 8.30
CA ASP A 95 -18.72 -3.81 7.38
C ASP A 95 -18.84 -2.49 8.15
N ASP A 96 -19.73 -2.43 9.14
CA ASP A 96 -19.96 -1.24 9.95
C ASP A 96 -18.72 -0.84 10.78
N VAL A 97 -17.98 -1.80 11.33
CA VAL A 97 -16.72 -1.53 12.06
C VAL A 97 -15.65 -1.04 11.08
N VAL A 98 -15.56 -1.64 9.90
CA VAL A 98 -14.62 -1.20 8.86
C VAL A 98 -14.97 0.21 8.37
N GLU A 99 -16.26 0.55 8.31
CA GLU A 99 -16.71 1.88 7.95
C GLU A 99 -16.22 2.92 8.98
N GLU A 100 -16.26 2.62 10.28
CA GLU A 100 -15.69 3.50 11.31
C GLU A 100 -14.20 3.76 11.10
N VAL A 101 -13.43 2.73 10.76
CA VAL A 101 -12.00 2.86 10.45
C VAL A 101 -11.80 3.75 9.21
N CYS A 102 -12.61 3.57 8.17
CA CYS A 102 -12.50 4.32 6.92
C CYS A 102 -12.93 5.78 7.08
N ARG A 103 -13.91 6.09 7.94
CA ARG A 103 -14.32 7.48 8.24
C ARG A 103 -13.18 8.34 8.82
N SER A 104 -12.17 7.70 9.41
CA SER A 104 -10.95 8.38 9.88
C SER A 104 -9.85 8.52 8.81
N ASN A 105 -10.15 8.25 7.53
CA ASN A 105 -9.24 8.37 6.38
C ASN A 105 -8.04 7.41 6.39
N ILE A 106 -8.18 6.24 7.01
CA ILE A 106 -7.05 5.31 7.16
C ILE A 106 -6.47 4.85 5.82
N PRO A 107 -7.23 4.39 4.82
CA PRO A 107 -6.62 3.94 3.57
C PRO A 107 -5.79 5.06 2.90
N SER A 108 -6.32 6.28 2.82
CA SER A 108 -5.55 7.45 2.36
C SER A 108 -4.31 7.74 3.18
N THR A 109 -4.39 7.65 4.51
CA THR A 109 -3.26 7.88 5.42
C THR A 109 -2.15 6.84 5.19
N LEU A 110 -2.50 5.57 4.99
CA LEU A 110 -1.56 4.52 4.63
C LEU A 110 -0.92 4.80 3.26
N CYS A 111 -1.70 5.18 2.24
CA CYS A 111 -1.18 5.52 0.92
C CYS A 111 -0.21 6.71 0.94
N LYS A 112 -0.47 7.74 1.76
CA LYS A 112 0.45 8.87 1.94
C LYS A 112 1.77 8.44 2.58
N CYS A 113 1.73 7.57 3.59
CA CYS A 113 2.93 7.00 4.18
C CYS A 113 3.75 6.23 3.13
N VAL A 114 3.10 5.31 2.39
CA VAL A 114 3.76 4.54 1.32
C VAL A 114 4.38 5.46 0.25
N PHE A 115 3.67 6.52 -0.14
CA PHE A 115 4.18 7.51 -1.08
C PHE A 115 5.45 8.20 -0.57
N LEU A 116 5.48 8.61 0.68
CA LEU A 116 6.67 9.20 1.30
C LEU A 116 7.81 8.18 1.39
N PHE A 117 7.52 6.95 1.79
CA PHE A 117 8.53 5.90 1.96
C PHE A 117 9.15 5.43 0.64
N SER A 118 8.40 5.48 -0.46
CA SER A 118 8.92 5.13 -1.80
C SER A 118 10.11 6.00 -2.23
N ASP A 119 10.24 7.20 -1.65
CA ASP A 119 11.24 8.20 -1.99
C ASP A 119 12.27 8.42 -0.87
N LEU A 120 12.36 7.53 0.13
CA LEU A 120 13.37 7.63 1.18
C LEU A 120 14.78 7.61 0.59
N LYS A 121 15.67 8.45 1.12
CA LYS A 121 17.10 8.40 0.76
C LYS A 121 17.71 7.01 1.01
N PRO A 122 18.76 6.65 0.26
CA PRO A 122 19.53 5.44 0.52
C PRO A 122 20.00 5.41 1.98
N TYR A 123 19.83 4.27 2.64
CA TYR A 123 20.37 4.06 3.97
C TYR A 123 21.90 3.95 3.90
N LEU A 124 22.59 4.78 4.68
CA LEU A 124 24.06 4.85 4.71
C LEU A 124 24.68 4.17 5.95
N GLY A 125 23.87 3.56 6.80
CA GLY A 125 24.37 2.87 8.00
C GLY A 125 24.99 1.51 7.69
N SER A 126 25.72 0.96 8.67
CA SER A 126 26.51 -0.27 8.50
C SER A 126 25.67 -1.55 8.44
N ASP A 127 24.46 -1.55 9.01
CA ASP A 127 23.60 -2.74 9.07
C ASP A 127 22.41 -2.64 8.09
N ALA A 128 22.73 -2.66 6.79
CA ALA A 128 21.74 -2.60 5.72
C ALA A 128 20.74 -3.77 5.76
N LYS A 129 21.17 -4.94 6.27
CA LYS A 129 20.31 -6.12 6.39
C LYS A 129 19.22 -5.91 7.44
N LYS A 130 19.59 -5.44 8.63
CA LYS A 130 18.62 -5.13 9.68
C LYS A 130 17.67 -4.03 9.25
N GLU A 131 18.18 -2.95 8.64
CA GLU A 131 17.32 -1.88 8.12
C GLU A 131 16.32 -2.41 7.09
N LEU A 132 16.73 -3.34 6.21
CA LEU A 132 15.83 -3.97 5.24
C LEU A 132 14.73 -4.77 5.95
N GLN A 133 15.10 -5.59 6.94
CA GLN A 133 14.16 -6.39 7.73
C GLN A 133 13.14 -5.51 8.47
N GLU A 134 13.58 -4.42 9.08
CA GLU A 134 12.69 -3.49 9.77
C GLU A 134 11.72 -2.80 8.80
N ARG A 135 12.19 -2.38 7.61
CA ARG A 135 11.30 -1.82 6.59
C ARG A 135 10.32 -2.86 6.06
N GLN A 136 10.75 -4.11 5.87
CA GLN A 136 9.87 -5.21 5.45
C GLN A 136 8.77 -5.49 6.48
N ALA A 137 9.09 -5.46 7.78
CA ALA A 137 8.10 -5.64 8.84
C ALA A 137 7.04 -4.52 8.82
N VAL A 138 7.46 -3.26 8.66
CA VAL A 138 6.53 -2.13 8.53
C VAL A 138 5.70 -2.25 7.25
N ALA A 139 6.33 -2.57 6.11
CA ALA A 139 5.64 -2.76 4.83
C ALA A 139 4.58 -3.86 4.92
N GLY A 140 4.90 -5.01 5.51
CA GLY A 140 3.97 -6.13 5.69
C GLY A 140 2.71 -5.72 6.45
N LYS A 141 2.85 -4.97 7.54
CA LYS A 141 1.68 -4.47 8.30
C LYS A 141 0.89 -3.42 7.54
N LEU A 142 1.55 -2.44 6.92
CA LEU A 142 0.85 -1.36 6.19
C LEU A 142 0.09 -1.92 4.99
N PHE A 143 0.73 -2.74 4.16
CA PHE A 143 0.08 -3.32 2.99
C PHE A 143 -0.95 -4.38 3.38
N GLY A 144 -0.71 -5.16 4.43
CA GLY A 144 -1.71 -6.10 4.95
C GLY A 144 -2.99 -5.40 5.41
N LEU A 145 -2.86 -4.32 6.19
CA LEU A 145 -4.00 -3.50 6.61
C LEU A 145 -4.69 -2.84 5.41
N LEU A 146 -3.93 -2.21 4.52
CA LEU A 146 -4.49 -1.56 3.32
C LEU A 146 -5.26 -2.55 2.45
N THR A 147 -4.72 -3.74 2.24
CA THR A 147 -5.34 -4.84 1.48
C THR A 147 -6.69 -5.24 2.08
N ASN A 148 -6.74 -5.47 3.40
CA ASN A 148 -8.00 -5.79 4.08
C ASN A 148 -9.04 -4.67 3.90
N LEU A 149 -8.62 -3.41 3.99
CA LEU A 149 -9.53 -2.26 3.88
C LEU A 149 -10.07 -2.08 2.46
N VAL A 150 -9.22 -2.18 1.42
CA VAL A 150 -9.66 -2.02 0.02
C VAL A 150 -10.50 -3.19 -0.51
N ASP A 151 -10.52 -4.32 0.20
CA ASP A 151 -11.48 -5.39 -0.07
C ASP A 151 -12.90 -5.01 0.30
N ARG A 152 -13.05 -4.11 1.27
CA ARG A 152 -14.33 -3.62 1.74
C ARG A 152 -14.77 -2.40 0.94
N LYS A 153 -16.09 -2.27 0.74
CA LYS A 153 -16.66 -1.17 -0.05
C LYS A 153 -16.25 0.19 0.52
N ALA A 154 -16.30 0.36 1.85
CA ALA A 154 -15.95 1.60 2.53
C ALA A 154 -14.50 2.01 2.27
N GLY A 155 -13.53 1.09 2.41
CA GLY A 155 -12.12 1.40 2.21
C GLY A 155 -11.78 1.69 0.75
N LEU A 156 -12.40 0.97 -0.20
CA LEU A 156 -12.26 1.28 -1.61
C LEU A 156 -12.84 2.66 -1.95
N GLN A 157 -14.03 2.99 -1.45
CA GLN A 157 -14.68 4.27 -1.72
C GLN A 157 -13.87 5.43 -1.16
N GLU A 158 -13.35 5.30 0.06
CA GLU A 158 -12.48 6.29 0.69
C GLU A 158 -11.22 6.54 -0.15
N LEU A 159 -10.56 5.46 -0.61
CA LEU A 159 -9.33 5.58 -1.39
C LEU A 159 -9.55 6.24 -2.77
N LEU A 160 -10.69 5.97 -3.39
CA LEU A 160 -11.09 6.55 -4.67
C LEU A 160 -11.71 7.95 -4.51
N GLN A 161 -12.15 8.32 -3.31
CA GLN A 161 -12.75 9.61 -3.05
C GLN A 161 -11.75 10.74 -3.31
N GLY A 162 -12.18 11.73 -4.10
CA GLY A 162 -11.34 12.88 -4.43
C GLY A 162 -10.12 12.57 -5.29
N ASN A 163 -9.98 11.35 -5.82
CA ASN A 163 -9.00 10.92 -6.82
C ASN A 163 -7.50 11.09 -6.48
N ASN A 164 -7.13 11.80 -5.41
CA ASN A 164 -5.74 12.13 -5.09
C ASN A 164 -4.98 10.95 -4.46
N ASN A 165 -5.62 10.14 -3.61
CA ASN A 165 -4.91 9.12 -2.83
C ASN A 165 -4.61 7.86 -3.66
N PHE A 166 -5.56 7.40 -4.49
CA PHE A 166 -5.27 6.40 -5.52
C PHE A 166 -4.18 6.87 -6.49
N THR A 167 -4.13 8.17 -6.82
CA THR A 167 -3.06 8.76 -7.64
C THR A 167 -1.69 8.64 -6.95
N LEU A 168 -1.61 8.82 -5.63
CA LEU A 168 -0.36 8.62 -4.90
C LEU A 168 0.09 7.16 -5.00
N LEU A 169 -0.83 6.21 -4.81
CA LEU A 169 -0.52 4.78 -4.93
C LEU A 169 -0.04 4.43 -6.35
N SER A 170 -0.74 4.90 -7.39
CA SER A 170 -0.34 4.68 -8.78
C SER A 170 0.99 5.37 -9.14
N ARG A 171 1.32 6.50 -8.50
CA ARG A 171 2.64 7.14 -8.69
C ARG A 171 3.75 6.32 -8.04
N VAL A 172 3.49 5.66 -6.91
CA VAL A 172 4.46 4.76 -6.28
C VAL A 172 4.81 3.61 -7.20
N THR A 173 3.81 2.98 -7.86
CA THR A 173 4.06 1.87 -8.80
C THR A 173 4.89 2.30 -10.02
N LEU A 174 4.88 3.58 -10.37
CA LEU A 174 5.68 4.15 -11.45
C LEU A 174 7.07 4.65 -11.00
N SER A 175 7.36 4.62 -9.69
CA SER A 175 8.58 5.22 -9.14
C SER A 175 9.82 4.36 -9.40
N ARG A 176 10.94 5.03 -9.71
CA ARG A 176 12.27 4.41 -9.75
C ARG A 176 12.81 4.29 -8.33
N SER A 177 12.30 3.31 -7.60
CA SER A 177 12.76 3.02 -6.24
C SER A 177 14.18 2.47 -6.28
N THR A 178 15.06 3.02 -5.45
CA THR A 178 16.41 2.48 -5.23
C THR A 178 16.33 1.26 -4.31
N ASN A 179 17.25 0.31 -4.45
CA ASN A 179 17.46 -0.90 -3.64
C ASN A 179 16.37 -1.20 -2.58
N MET A 180 16.49 -0.61 -1.39
CA MET A 180 15.65 -0.93 -0.23
C MET A 180 14.22 -0.40 -0.33
N ASN A 181 13.95 0.58 -1.20
CA ASN A 181 12.61 1.14 -1.39
C ASN A 181 11.76 0.33 -2.37
N VAL A 182 12.35 -0.64 -3.07
CA VAL A 182 11.63 -1.54 -3.98
C VAL A 182 10.46 -2.22 -3.28
N ILE A 183 10.59 -2.56 -2.00
CA ILE A 183 9.50 -3.13 -1.18
C ILE A 183 8.23 -2.27 -1.15
N TRP A 184 8.35 -0.94 -1.19
CA TRP A 184 7.20 -0.04 -1.17
C TRP A 184 6.52 0.01 -2.54
N ARG A 185 7.31 -0.10 -3.61
CA ARG A 185 6.77 -0.19 -4.97
C ARG A 185 6.08 -1.52 -5.20
N ASP A 186 6.74 -2.61 -4.87
CA ASP A 186 6.21 -3.96 -5.06
C ASP A 186 4.92 -4.15 -4.25
N GLY A 187 4.90 -3.72 -2.98
CA GLY A 187 3.66 -3.77 -2.19
C GLY A 187 2.54 -2.88 -2.73
N ALA A 188 2.84 -1.71 -3.29
CA ALA A 188 1.84 -0.87 -3.95
C ALA A 188 1.28 -1.53 -5.23
N MET A 189 2.13 -2.19 -6.01
CA MET A 189 1.73 -2.97 -7.19
C MET A 189 0.80 -4.11 -6.79
N ASP A 190 1.15 -4.84 -5.74
CA ASP A 190 0.35 -5.95 -5.21
C ASP A 190 -1.04 -5.47 -4.75
N VAL A 191 -1.13 -4.35 -4.03
CA VAL A 191 -2.42 -3.76 -3.63
C VAL A 191 -3.24 -3.37 -4.86
N VAL A 192 -2.65 -2.72 -5.87
CA VAL A 192 -3.38 -2.34 -7.09
C VAL A 192 -3.93 -3.57 -7.79
N VAL A 193 -3.14 -4.62 -7.99
CA VAL A 193 -3.60 -5.88 -8.58
C VAL A 193 -4.70 -6.52 -7.73
N HIS A 194 -4.51 -6.54 -6.41
CA HIS A 194 -5.45 -7.12 -5.46
C HIS A 194 -6.83 -6.46 -5.56
N MET A 195 -6.88 -5.12 -5.67
CA MET A 195 -8.14 -4.37 -5.80
C MET A 195 -9.02 -4.83 -6.97
N PHE A 196 -8.43 -5.38 -8.05
CA PHE A 196 -9.13 -5.99 -9.17
C PHE A 196 -9.44 -7.48 -8.96
N LYS A 197 -8.59 -8.22 -8.26
CA LYS A 197 -8.84 -9.66 -8.00
C LYS A 197 -9.95 -9.89 -6.98
N SER A 198 -9.97 -9.12 -5.90
CA SER A 198 -10.72 -9.41 -4.66
C SER A 198 -12.24 -9.14 -4.69
N SER A 199 -12.84 -8.91 -5.86
CA SER A 199 -14.27 -8.57 -5.95
C SER A 199 -15.15 -9.79 -6.31
N PRO A 200 -15.97 -10.32 -5.36
CA PRO A 200 -16.91 -11.40 -5.66
C PRO A 200 -18.21 -10.92 -6.32
N GLY A 201 -18.74 -11.72 -7.25
CA GLY A 201 -20.12 -11.66 -7.75
C GLY A 201 -20.48 -10.49 -8.68
N THR A 202 -21.77 -10.19 -8.79
CA THR A 202 -22.36 -9.19 -9.72
C THR A 202 -21.94 -7.73 -9.42
N LYS A 203 -21.50 -7.42 -8.19
CA LYS A 203 -20.96 -6.10 -7.81
C LYS A 203 -19.54 -5.83 -8.34
N ARG A 204 -18.88 -6.86 -8.90
CA ARG A 204 -17.57 -6.79 -9.55
C ARG A 204 -17.53 -5.79 -10.71
N LYS A 205 -18.61 -5.74 -11.51
CA LYS A 205 -18.64 -4.90 -12.73
C LYS A 205 -18.49 -3.42 -12.41
N THR A 206 -19.30 -2.86 -11.51
CA THR A 206 -19.24 -1.42 -11.19
C THR A 206 -17.92 -1.03 -10.54
N ARG A 207 -17.38 -1.86 -9.64
CA ARG A 207 -16.07 -1.65 -9.01
C ARG A 207 -14.94 -1.63 -10.06
N HIS A 208 -14.91 -2.61 -10.96
CA HIS A 208 -13.88 -2.68 -12.00
C HIS A 208 -13.97 -1.49 -12.95
N VAL A 209 -15.17 -1.08 -13.36
CA VAL A 209 -15.35 0.09 -14.23
C VAL A 209 -14.76 1.36 -13.60
N THR A 210 -15.03 1.60 -12.31
CA THR A 210 -14.47 2.77 -11.62
C THR A 210 -12.95 2.72 -11.55
N LEU A 211 -12.37 1.56 -11.22
CA LEU A 211 -10.92 1.39 -11.12
C LEU A 211 -10.21 1.49 -12.47
N VAL A 212 -10.76 0.86 -13.51
CA VAL A 212 -10.25 0.97 -14.88
C VAL A 212 -10.28 2.42 -15.33
N ARG A 213 -11.41 3.13 -15.13
CA ARG A 213 -11.52 4.55 -15.47
C ARG A 213 -10.48 5.39 -14.74
N ALA A 214 -10.28 5.16 -13.44
CA ALA A 214 -9.28 5.87 -12.66
C ALA A 214 -7.87 5.67 -13.22
N LEU A 215 -7.51 4.46 -13.66
CA LEU A 215 -6.22 4.19 -14.31
C LEU A 215 -6.13 4.86 -15.70
N GLN A 216 -7.19 4.79 -16.50
CA GLN A 216 -7.22 5.36 -17.85
C GLN A 216 -7.11 6.89 -17.87
N GLU A 217 -7.84 7.58 -16.98
CA GLU A 217 -7.76 9.04 -16.82
C GLU A 217 -6.32 9.52 -16.55
N ARG A 218 -5.45 8.62 -16.08
CA ARG A 218 -4.05 8.88 -15.74
C ARG A 218 -3.08 8.32 -16.78
N GLN A 219 -3.57 7.80 -17.90
CA GLN A 219 -2.78 7.12 -18.92
C GLN A 219 -1.80 6.10 -18.30
N PHE A 220 -2.28 5.36 -17.30
CA PHE A 220 -1.42 4.60 -16.40
C PHE A 220 -0.54 3.60 -17.15
N MET A 221 -1.13 2.81 -18.06
CA MET A 221 -0.40 1.80 -18.83
C MET A 221 0.66 2.46 -19.73
N SER A 222 0.32 3.55 -20.41
CA SER A 222 1.26 4.29 -21.24
C SER A 222 2.43 4.83 -20.42
N ASN A 223 2.15 5.42 -19.26
CA ASN A 223 3.17 5.93 -18.35
C ASN A 223 4.04 4.82 -17.74
N LEU A 224 3.46 3.64 -17.48
CA LEU A 224 4.21 2.47 -17.03
C LEU A 224 5.19 2.00 -18.10
N ILE A 225 4.73 1.78 -19.34
CA ILE A 225 5.63 1.33 -20.42
C ILE A 225 6.68 2.38 -20.75
N GLU A 226 6.33 3.66 -20.72
CA GLU A 226 7.30 4.74 -20.89
C GLU A 226 8.35 4.78 -19.77
N SER A 227 7.98 4.50 -18.51
CA SER A 227 8.95 4.44 -17.41
C SER A 227 9.94 3.29 -17.60
N VAL A 228 9.46 2.13 -18.06
CA VAL A 228 10.29 0.97 -18.44
C VAL A 228 11.21 1.33 -19.60
N ARG A 229 10.71 1.98 -20.64
CA ARG A 229 11.50 2.39 -21.82
C ARG A 229 12.62 3.36 -21.47
N ARG A 230 12.36 4.28 -20.55
CA ARG A 230 13.35 5.26 -20.10
C ARG A 230 14.41 4.65 -19.18
N GLU A 231 14.11 3.53 -18.54
CA GLU A 231 15.10 2.80 -17.76
C GLU A 231 15.94 1.94 -18.72
N ARG A 232 17.27 2.05 -18.64
CA ARG A 232 18.18 1.34 -19.56
C ARG A 232 19.15 0.41 -18.84
N THR A 233 19.29 0.57 -17.54
CA THR A 233 20.35 -0.08 -16.74
C THR A 233 19.78 -1.06 -15.75
N ASP A 234 18.63 -0.77 -15.15
CA ASP A 234 18.00 -1.66 -14.19
C ASP A 234 17.02 -2.61 -14.88
N VAL A 235 17.55 -3.75 -15.35
CA VAL A 235 16.73 -4.84 -15.93
C VAL A 235 15.73 -5.39 -14.91
N SER A 236 16.08 -5.38 -13.62
CA SER A 236 15.17 -5.84 -12.56
C SER A 236 13.95 -4.91 -12.42
N PHE A 237 14.14 -3.59 -12.51
CA PHE A 237 13.06 -2.62 -12.62
C PHE A 237 12.17 -2.91 -13.83
N GLN A 238 12.78 -3.11 -15.00
CA GLN A 238 12.04 -3.36 -16.24
C GLN A 238 11.18 -4.63 -16.13
N MET A 239 11.78 -5.74 -15.66
CA MET A 239 11.07 -7.01 -15.47
C MET A 239 9.90 -6.89 -14.48
N ARG A 240 10.12 -6.29 -13.30
CA ARG A 240 9.04 -6.12 -12.30
C ARG A 240 7.89 -5.29 -12.86
N SER A 241 8.20 -4.20 -13.55
CA SER A 241 7.19 -3.29 -14.12
C SER A 241 6.39 -3.93 -15.25
N LEU A 242 7.06 -4.67 -16.15
CA LEU A 242 6.39 -5.41 -17.23
C LEU A 242 5.55 -6.58 -16.69
N ARG A 243 6.06 -7.32 -15.69
CA ARG A 243 5.30 -8.37 -15.00
C ARG A 243 4.02 -7.79 -14.39
N PHE A 244 4.15 -6.67 -13.67
CA PHE A 244 3.00 -5.96 -13.10
C PHE A 244 2.01 -5.50 -14.18
N ALA A 245 2.47 -4.99 -15.32
CA ALA A 245 1.59 -4.63 -16.45
C ALA A 245 0.74 -5.82 -16.93
N VAL A 246 1.37 -6.98 -17.15
CA VAL A 246 0.70 -8.21 -17.59
C VAL A 246 -0.25 -8.73 -16.52
N GLU A 247 0.18 -8.72 -15.26
CA GLU A 247 -0.64 -9.18 -14.14
C GLU A 247 -1.88 -8.30 -13.95
N LEU A 248 -1.73 -6.99 -14.10
CA LEU A 248 -2.84 -6.03 -14.04
C LEU A 248 -3.84 -6.26 -15.17
N LEU A 249 -3.39 -6.41 -16.41
CA LEU A 249 -4.27 -6.73 -17.55
C LEU A 249 -5.05 -8.03 -17.30
N THR A 250 -4.37 -9.04 -16.74
CA THR A 250 -4.99 -10.32 -16.38
C THR A 250 -6.03 -10.15 -15.25
N ALA A 251 -5.70 -9.38 -14.22
CA ALA A 251 -6.57 -9.15 -13.06
C ALA A 251 -7.84 -8.36 -13.43
N VAL A 252 -7.74 -7.44 -14.40
CA VAL A 252 -8.88 -6.63 -14.88
C VAL A 252 -9.89 -7.51 -15.63
N GLY A 253 -9.45 -8.59 -16.28
CA GLY A 253 -10.30 -9.58 -16.93
C GLY A 253 -11.06 -9.00 -18.12
N ALA A 254 -12.38 -9.23 -18.20
CA ALA A 254 -13.21 -8.78 -19.32
C ALA A 254 -13.24 -7.25 -19.57
N PHE A 255 -12.73 -6.45 -18.63
CA PHE A 255 -12.59 -5.00 -18.79
C PHE A 255 -11.21 -4.58 -19.34
N SER A 256 -10.34 -5.55 -19.66
CA SER A 256 -8.94 -5.31 -20.05
C SER A 256 -8.85 -4.54 -21.35
N ALA A 257 -9.79 -4.71 -22.29
CA ALA A 257 -9.72 -4.13 -23.64
C ALA A 257 -9.33 -2.63 -23.64
N LEU A 258 -9.82 -1.89 -22.66
CA LEU A 258 -9.52 -0.47 -22.44
C LEU A 258 -8.06 -0.22 -22.06
N LEU A 259 -7.53 -0.95 -21.08
CA LEU A 259 -6.11 -0.84 -20.66
C LEU A 259 -5.16 -1.54 -21.63
N GLU A 260 -5.63 -2.57 -22.32
CA GLU A 260 -4.91 -3.33 -23.32
C GLU A 260 -4.65 -2.46 -24.56
N THR A 261 -5.63 -1.67 -24.97
CA THR A 261 -5.45 -0.67 -26.04
C THR A 261 -4.32 0.31 -25.68
N ASP A 262 -4.32 0.84 -24.46
CA ASP A 262 -3.24 1.74 -23.99
C ASP A 262 -1.89 1.03 -23.97
N PHE A 263 -1.84 -0.22 -23.51
CA PHE A 263 -0.62 -1.04 -23.48
C PHE A 263 -0.08 -1.32 -24.88
N VAL A 264 -0.94 -1.68 -25.84
CA VAL A 264 -0.58 -1.90 -27.24
C VAL A 264 -0.05 -0.63 -27.88
N ASN A 265 -0.77 0.49 -27.72
CA ASN A 265 -0.37 1.78 -28.28
C ASN A 265 0.97 2.26 -27.70
N ALA A 266 1.21 1.96 -26.42
CA ALA A 266 2.48 2.25 -25.76
C ALA A 266 3.60 1.27 -26.15
N LYS A 267 3.38 0.34 -27.09
CA LYS A 267 4.32 -0.69 -27.55
C LYS A 267 4.75 -1.66 -26.44
N GLY A 268 3.81 -2.03 -25.56
CA GLY A 268 4.07 -2.90 -24.42
C GLY A 268 4.60 -4.28 -24.81
N TYR A 269 4.01 -4.94 -25.81
CA TYR A 269 4.47 -6.26 -26.29
C TYR A 269 5.89 -6.20 -26.89
N GLU A 270 6.20 -5.14 -27.64
CA GLU A 270 7.55 -4.90 -28.16
C GLU A 270 8.57 -4.76 -27.02
N MET A 271 8.20 -4.04 -25.95
CA MET A 271 9.07 -3.87 -24.78
C MET A 271 9.29 -5.20 -24.04
N ILE A 272 8.26 -6.04 -23.90
CA ILE A 272 8.41 -7.40 -23.34
C ILE A 272 9.39 -8.20 -24.18
N ALA A 273 9.17 -8.28 -25.50
CA ALA A 273 10.05 -9.02 -26.40
C ALA A 273 11.51 -8.54 -26.29
N LYS A 274 11.72 -7.22 -26.28
CA LYS A 274 13.06 -6.63 -26.15
C LYS A 274 13.77 -7.05 -24.86
N VAL A 275 13.09 -6.98 -23.71
CA VAL A 275 13.69 -7.32 -22.40
C VAL A 275 13.94 -8.83 -22.29
N VAL A 276 13.03 -9.66 -22.79
CA VAL A 276 13.21 -11.13 -22.78
C VAL A 276 14.39 -11.54 -23.66
N LEU A 277 14.49 -10.97 -24.86
CA LEU A 277 15.57 -11.29 -25.80
C LEU A 277 16.95 -10.78 -25.33
N SER A 278 17.01 -9.64 -24.63
CA SER A 278 18.28 -9.18 -24.06
C SER A 278 18.81 -10.12 -22.97
N LEU A 279 17.90 -10.69 -22.17
CA LEU A 279 18.27 -11.68 -21.14
C LEU A 279 18.77 -12.99 -21.75
N ASP A 280 18.13 -13.47 -22.82
CA ASP A 280 18.58 -14.68 -23.53
C ASP A 280 19.97 -14.48 -24.16
N GLY A 281 20.21 -13.32 -24.77
CA GLY A 281 21.53 -12.96 -25.32
C GLY A 281 22.63 -12.91 -24.25
N GLU A 282 22.36 -12.33 -23.09
CA GLU A 282 23.30 -12.34 -21.95
C GLU A 282 23.55 -13.75 -21.41
N LEU A 283 22.51 -14.57 -21.31
CA LEU A 283 22.62 -15.97 -20.88
C LEU A 283 23.40 -16.83 -21.86
N MET A 284 23.25 -16.60 -23.17
CA MET A 284 24.03 -17.29 -24.20
C MET A 284 25.52 -16.91 -24.16
N LEU A 285 25.84 -15.64 -23.91
CA LEU A 285 27.23 -15.19 -23.71
C LEU A 285 27.86 -15.81 -22.46
N LEU A 286 27.12 -15.92 -21.36
CA LEU A 286 27.59 -16.58 -20.14
C LEU A 286 27.77 -18.10 -20.31
N ARG A 287 27.00 -18.74 -21.19
CA ARG A 287 27.10 -20.19 -21.48
C ARG A 287 28.15 -20.54 -22.54
N GLY A 288 28.46 -19.63 -23.45
CA GLY A 288 29.49 -19.78 -24.49
C GLY A 288 30.90 -19.43 -24.05
N GLY A 289 31.09 -18.98 -22.80
CA GLY A 289 32.38 -18.75 -22.17
C GLY A 289 32.82 -19.92 -21.27
N VAL A 290 33.12 -21.07 -21.88
CA VAL A 290 33.96 -22.15 -21.32
C VAL A 290 34.93 -22.59 -22.41
#